data_AF-A0A831TYW3-F1
#
_entry.id   AF-A0A831TYW3-F1
#
_cell.length_a   1.000
_cell.length_b   1.000
_cell.length_c   1.000
_cell.angle_alpha   90.00
_cell.angle_beta   90.00
_cell.angle_gamma   90.00
#
_symmetry.space_group_name_H-M   'P 1'
#
loop_
_entity.id
_entity.type
_entity.pdbx_description
1 polymer ?
#
loop_
_entity_poly.entity_id
_entity_poly.type
_entity_poly.pdbx_seq_one_letter_code
_entity_poly.pdbx_strand_id
1 'polypeptide(L)'
;MVTILLIADQDRLEKLFDFVRDTPQIRFRVSHSLRQGSQDIAEETPDILFVQNHLSGLSGEIIARHLMDQVEGTKPRVVLFGETGQQPSPRGPLDACLDIARSDEELTAAIIGIIAETPLPPAIDEAPPAVQAEEPAPAPANDELSTRFAAPPEPAPISPAPPVPAAATVEDPFDRNKPPAPAQTPFDQQLKSVIEQAPEPIPLTEMEDTVSLSGATAEPPRPPRRRHSGAAGTRNRSPFLWAGTAAAAVVAVGAFLLLRSPTVPSSEPPPRPAAPAAVRPAAESVATLPTPAPPDSPAPTLPAATPPATPAPQPPPPQPAPAAKPQEPPAGTVKGLAQLPSFIPREGHDRDYGKSHPGWERYRGARTEFKVYRDGTAIRAVQTIDRSGVGIPESFFRGALGQMTNSREFTLEAKETQGKFRVEKGSVPGGARLVIYRTVPKGAIRAFVVHFN
;
A
#
# COMPACT_ATOMS: atom_id res chain seq x y z
N MET A 1 -20.77 -4.80 -24.33
CA MET A 1 -20.35 -3.94 -23.20
C MET A 1 -19.17 -4.64 -22.56
N VAL A 2 -18.08 -3.94 -22.27
CA VAL A 2 -16.87 -4.55 -21.70
C VAL A 2 -16.87 -4.35 -20.19
N THR A 3 -16.71 -5.41 -19.42
CA THR A 3 -16.67 -5.36 -17.95
C THR A 3 -15.23 -5.42 -17.46
N ILE A 4 -14.81 -4.40 -16.71
CA ILE A 4 -13.46 -4.28 -16.15
C ILE A 4 -13.54 -4.31 -14.63
N LEU A 5 -12.72 -5.15 -14.00
CA LEU A 5 -12.57 -5.22 -12.56
C LEU A 5 -11.15 -4.85 -12.14
N LEU A 6 -11.01 -3.87 -11.25
CA LEU A 6 -9.75 -3.49 -10.63
C LEU A 6 -9.72 -3.97 -9.17
N ILE A 7 -8.71 -4.75 -8.80
CA ILE A 7 -8.47 -5.15 -7.42
C ILE A 7 -7.18 -4.49 -6.90
N ALA A 8 -7.34 -3.43 -6.13
CA ALA A 8 -6.24 -2.60 -5.62
C ALA A 8 -6.61 -1.90 -4.30
N ASP A 9 -5.62 -1.68 -3.42
CA ASP A 9 -5.76 -0.89 -2.18
C ASP A 9 -5.07 0.48 -2.26
N GLN A 10 -4.55 0.84 -3.43
CA GLN A 10 -3.87 2.11 -3.68
C GLN A 10 -4.76 3.11 -4.42
N ASP A 11 -5.03 4.25 -3.78
CA ASP A 11 -5.79 5.38 -4.39
C ASP A 11 -5.22 5.84 -5.74
N ARG A 12 -3.90 5.74 -5.92
CA ARG A 12 -3.24 6.12 -7.18
C ARG A 12 -3.75 5.27 -8.34
N LEU A 13 -3.88 3.95 -8.15
CA LEU A 13 -4.33 3.05 -9.21
C LEU A 13 -5.78 3.34 -9.57
N GLU A 14 -6.63 3.66 -8.59
CA GLU A 14 -8.03 4.01 -8.86
C GLU A 14 -8.17 5.27 -9.72
N LYS A 15 -7.37 6.31 -9.42
CA LYS A 15 -7.34 7.55 -10.21
C LYS A 15 -6.92 7.33 -11.65
N LEU A 16 -6.04 6.35 -11.92
CA LEU A 16 -5.67 6.02 -13.29
C LEU A 16 -6.87 5.53 -14.11
N PHE A 17 -7.94 5.04 -13.49
CA PHE A 17 -9.15 4.58 -14.18
C PHE A 17 -10.30 5.59 -14.18
N ASP A 18 -10.08 6.84 -13.73
CA ASP A 18 -11.13 7.86 -13.74
C ASP A 18 -11.68 8.09 -15.17
N PHE A 19 -10.82 8.04 -16.19
CA PHE A 19 -11.24 8.17 -17.59
C PHE A 19 -12.15 7.03 -18.08
N VAL A 20 -12.05 5.85 -17.47
CA VAL A 20 -12.85 4.68 -17.84
C VAL A 20 -14.27 4.81 -17.31
N ARG A 21 -14.44 5.43 -16.13
CA ARG A 21 -15.74 5.61 -15.46
C ARG A 21 -16.72 6.43 -16.29
N ASP A 22 -16.20 7.37 -17.09
CA ASP A 22 -17.02 8.25 -17.93
C ASP A 22 -17.43 7.60 -19.26
N THR A 23 -16.94 6.38 -19.56
CA THR A 23 -17.20 5.70 -20.83
C THR A 23 -18.43 4.78 -20.72
N PRO A 24 -19.55 5.07 -21.41
CA PRO A 24 -20.82 4.34 -21.24
C PRO A 24 -20.78 2.89 -21.73
N GLN A 25 -19.77 2.52 -22.53
CA GLN A 25 -19.60 1.17 -23.08
C GLN A 25 -18.79 0.25 -22.14
N ILE A 26 -18.24 0.80 -21.06
CA ILE A 26 -17.37 0.08 -20.13
C ILE A 26 -18.02 0.06 -18.75
N ARG A 27 -18.23 -1.15 -18.22
CA ARG A 27 -18.67 -1.34 -16.83
C ARG A 27 -17.45 -1.50 -15.95
N PHE A 28 -17.09 -0.45 -15.22
CA PHE A 28 -15.93 -0.45 -14.35
C PHE A 28 -16.31 -0.69 -12.89
N ARG A 29 -15.64 -1.64 -12.23
CA ARG A 29 -15.79 -1.96 -10.80
C ARG A 29 -14.43 -1.95 -10.10
N VAL A 30 -14.43 -1.55 -8.84
CA VAL A 30 -13.22 -1.51 -8.00
C VAL A 30 -13.48 -2.30 -6.72
N SER A 31 -12.52 -3.17 -6.38
CA SER A 31 -12.53 -3.94 -5.13
C SER A 31 -11.23 -3.69 -4.36
N HIS A 32 -11.33 -3.30 -3.09
CA HIS A 32 -10.14 -3.04 -2.25
C HIS A 32 -9.65 -4.27 -1.47
N SER A 33 -10.28 -5.43 -1.65
CA SER A 33 -9.90 -6.66 -0.96
C SER A 33 -10.17 -7.89 -1.82
N LEU A 34 -9.44 -8.97 -1.56
CA LEU A 34 -9.63 -10.25 -2.23
C LEU A 34 -11.06 -10.78 -2.07
N ARG A 35 -11.64 -10.64 -0.86
CA ARG A 35 -13.01 -11.11 -0.57
C ARG A 35 -14.05 -10.37 -1.41
N GLN A 36 -13.92 -9.05 -1.51
CA GLN A 36 -14.81 -8.25 -2.36
C GLN A 36 -14.61 -8.64 -3.83
N GLY A 37 -13.36 -8.76 -4.29
CA GLY A 37 -13.05 -9.17 -5.66
C GLY A 37 -13.63 -10.54 -6.02
N SER A 38 -13.58 -11.54 -5.12
CA SER A 38 -14.23 -12.84 -5.36
C SER A 38 -15.75 -12.74 -5.46
N GLN A 39 -16.36 -11.88 -4.66
CA GLN A 39 -17.82 -11.66 -4.72
C GLN A 39 -18.22 -10.94 -6.01
N ASP A 40 -17.45 -9.93 -6.42
CA ASP A 40 -17.70 -9.18 -7.65
C ASP A 40 -17.56 -10.07 -8.90
N ILE A 41 -16.57 -10.98 -8.90
CA ILE A 41 -16.41 -11.96 -9.99
C ILE A 41 -17.56 -12.98 -10.01
N ALA A 42 -18.02 -13.44 -8.85
CA ALA A 42 -19.15 -14.36 -8.76
C ALA A 42 -20.47 -13.72 -9.22
N GLU A 43 -20.63 -12.40 -9.02
CA GLU A 43 -21.80 -11.66 -9.50
C GLU A 43 -21.76 -11.44 -11.02
N GLU A 44 -20.59 -11.12 -11.57
CA GLU A 44 -20.41 -10.86 -12.99
C GLU A 44 -18.96 -11.13 -13.39
N THR A 45 -18.75 -12.02 -14.37
CA THR A 45 -17.41 -12.34 -14.85
C THR A 45 -16.85 -11.15 -15.65
N PRO A 46 -15.72 -10.55 -15.23
CA PRO A 46 -15.12 -9.46 -15.99
C PRO A 46 -14.53 -9.98 -17.32
N ASP A 47 -14.35 -9.10 -18.29
CA ASP A 47 -13.55 -9.38 -19.49
C ASP A 47 -12.07 -9.12 -19.22
N ILE A 48 -11.77 -8.10 -18.42
CA ILE A 48 -10.41 -7.70 -18.04
C ILE A 48 -10.33 -7.57 -16.52
N LEU A 49 -9.35 -8.25 -15.93
CA LEU A 49 -9.05 -8.22 -14.50
C LEU A 49 -7.69 -7.58 -14.27
N PHE A 50 -7.68 -6.43 -13.60
CA PHE A 50 -6.47 -5.76 -13.15
C PHE A 50 -6.21 -6.08 -11.67
N VAL A 51 -5.00 -6.55 -11.34
CA VAL A 51 -4.63 -6.97 -9.98
C VAL A 51 -3.36 -6.27 -9.53
N GLN A 52 -3.39 -5.67 -8.34
CA GLN A 52 -2.19 -5.16 -7.69
C GLN A 52 -1.28 -6.29 -7.19
N ASN A 53 0.04 -6.22 -7.46
CA ASN A 53 0.99 -7.27 -7.09
C ASN A 53 1.11 -7.52 -5.57
N HIS A 54 0.79 -6.55 -4.74
CA HIS A 54 0.77 -6.72 -3.29
C HIS A 54 -0.56 -6.22 -2.73
N LEU A 55 -1.42 -7.14 -2.29
CA LEU A 55 -2.70 -6.81 -1.67
C LEU A 55 -2.84 -7.64 -0.39
N SER A 56 -2.98 -6.97 0.77
CA SER A 56 -3.12 -7.65 2.07
C SER A 56 -2.01 -8.69 2.38
N GLY A 57 -0.79 -8.46 1.89
CA GLY A 57 0.36 -9.36 2.08
C GLY A 57 0.38 -10.60 1.17
N LEU A 58 -0.61 -10.76 0.29
CA LEU A 58 -0.59 -11.79 -0.76
C LEU A 58 0.00 -11.21 -2.05
N SER A 59 0.71 -12.05 -2.80
CA SER A 59 1.18 -11.69 -4.14
C SER A 59 0.01 -11.70 -5.13
N GLY A 60 0.02 -10.76 -6.08
CA GLY A 60 -1.03 -10.62 -7.08
C GLY A 60 -1.17 -11.84 -7.98
N GLU A 61 -0.10 -12.63 -8.21
CA GLU A 61 -0.20 -13.88 -8.96
C GLU A 61 -1.02 -14.95 -8.22
N ILE A 62 -0.84 -15.09 -6.90
CA ILE A 62 -1.63 -16.01 -6.07
C ILE A 62 -3.09 -15.56 -6.08
N ILE A 63 -3.35 -14.26 -5.98
CA ILE A 63 -4.69 -13.68 -6.06
C ILE A 63 -5.33 -13.98 -7.41
N ALA A 64 -4.64 -13.67 -8.51
CA ALA A 64 -5.10 -13.94 -9.87
C ALA A 64 -5.45 -15.41 -10.05
N ARG A 65 -4.57 -16.33 -9.65
CA ARG A 65 -4.82 -17.77 -9.73
C ARG A 65 -6.08 -18.17 -8.95
N HIS A 66 -6.21 -17.72 -7.70
CA HIS A 66 -7.36 -18.03 -6.86
C HIS A 66 -8.68 -17.52 -7.44
N LEU A 67 -8.68 -16.34 -8.06
CA LEU A 67 -9.86 -15.77 -8.71
C LEU A 67 -10.19 -16.50 -10.02
N MET A 68 -9.17 -16.88 -10.81
CA MET A 68 -9.37 -17.64 -12.04
C MET A 68 -9.95 -19.03 -11.79
N ASP A 69 -9.58 -19.67 -10.67
CA ASP A 69 -10.13 -20.97 -10.27
C ASP A 69 -11.65 -20.90 -9.97
N GLN A 70 -12.20 -19.71 -9.73
CA GLN A 70 -13.63 -19.48 -9.45
C GLN A 70 -14.43 -19.04 -10.68
N VAL A 71 -13.77 -18.67 -11.78
CA VAL A 71 -14.45 -18.23 -13.00
C VAL A 71 -14.88 -19.44 -13.81
N GLU A 72 -16.19 -19.69 -13.85
CA GLU A 72 -16.79 -20.66 -14.77
C GLU A 72 -17.13 -19.96 -16.09
N GLY A 73 -16.42 -20.29 -17.18
CA GLY A 73 -16.73 -19.78 -18.52
C GLY A 73 -15.54 -19.12 -19.23
N THR A 74 -15.78 -17.93 -19.80
CA THR A 74 -14.76 -17.20 -20.54
C THR A 74 -13.69 -16.69 -19.58
N LYS A 75 -12.45 -17.12 -19.80
CA LYS A 75 -11.31 -16.68 -18.98
C LYS A 75 -11.06 -15.18 -19.23
N PRO A 76 -11.11 -14.32 -18.20
CA PRO A 76 -10.76 -12.91 -18.35
C PRO A 76 -9.27 -12.74 -18.68
N ARG A 77 -8.95 -11.63 -19.34
CA ARG A 77 -7.57 -11.18 -19.51
C ARG A 77 -7.05 -10.61 -18.20
N VAL A 78 -5.98 -11.18 -17.64
CA VAL A 78 -5.43 -10.80 -16.34
C VAL A 78 -4.18 -9.94 -16.52
N VAL A 79 -4.21 -8.74 -15.93
CA VAL A 79 -3.13 -7.76 -15.95
C VAL A 79 -2.64 -7.51 -14.53
N LEU A 80 -1.34 -7.68 -14.30
CA LEU A 80 -0.70 -7.45 -13.00
C LEU A 80 -0.07 -6.06 -12.94
N PHE A 81 -0.27 -5.30 -11.86
CA PHE A 81 0.54 -4.11 -11.54
C PHE A 81 1.71 -4.50 -10.63
N GLY A 82 2.90 -4.67 -11.22
CA GLY A 82 4.12 -5.12 -10.55
C GLY A 82 5.21 -4.04 -10.46
N GLU A 83 6.35 -4.42 -9.89
CA GLU A 83 7.56 -3.57 -9.86
C GLU A 83 8.44 -3.81 -11.10
N THR A 84 9.32 -2.86 -11.41
CA THR A 84 10.24 -2.91 -12.54
C THR A 84 11.03 -4.22 -12.58
N GLY A 85 10.99 -4.91 -13.72
CA GLY A 85 11.74 -6.15 -13.95
C GLY A 85 11.00 -7.43 -13.55
N GLN A 86 9.80 -7.34 -13.00
CA GLN A 86 8.96 -8.51 -12.72
C GLN A 86 8.23 -8.93 -14.00
N GLN A 87 8.87 -9.80 -14.80
CA GLN A 87 8.24 -10.37 -15.98
C GLN A 87 7.30 -11.52 -15.57
N PRO A 88 6.06 -11.58 -16.08
CA PRO A 88 5.16 -12.68 -15.77
C PRO A 88 5.77 -13.99 -16.25
N SER A 89 5.63 -15.04 -15.43
CA SER A 89 6.06 -16.38 -15.84
C SER A 89 5.30 -16.76 -17.12
N PRO A 90 5.96 -17.28 -18.17
CA PRO A 90 5.31 -17.58 -19.46
C PRO A 90 4.29 -18.72 -19.39
N ARG A 91 4.20 -19.41 -18.24
CA ARG A 91 3.21 -20.47 -17.95
C ARG A 91 2.22 -20.05 -16.87
N GLY A 92 2.24 -18.79 -16.45
CA GLY A 92 1.38 -18.27 -15.39
C GLY A 92 -0.02 -17.90 -15.90
N PRO A 93 -0.96 -17.62 -14.98
CA PRO A 93 -2.31 -17.17 -15.33
C PRO A 93 -2.36 -15.73 -15.88
N LEU A 94 -1.22 -15.03 -15.91
CA LEU A 94 -1.09 -13.61 -16.22
C LEU A 94 -0.85 -13.39 -17.72
N ASP A 95 -1.60 -12.48 -18.32
CA ASP A 95 -1.47 -12.14 -19.73
C ASP A 95 -0.56 -10.92 -19.95
N ALA A 96 -0.54 -9.97 -18.99
CA ALA A 96 0.31 -8.79 -19.04
C ALA A 96 0.77 -8.33 -17.65
N CYS A 97 1.88 -7.58 -17.61
CA CYS A 97 2.39 -6.93 -16.42
C CYS A 97 2.68 -5.46 -16.71
N LEU A 98 2.20 -4.57 -15.86
CA LEU A 98 2.40 -3.14 -15.90
C LEU A 98 3.28 -2.73 -14.72
N ASP A 99 4.35 -1.98 -15.01
CA ASP A 99 5.28 -1.50 -14.00
C ASP A 99 4.73 -0.25 -13.30
N ILE A 100 4.41 -0.38 -12.01
CA ILE A 100 3.85 0.68 -11.19
C ILE A 100 4.84 1.85 -10.97
N ALA A 101 6.15 1.64 -11.18
CA ALA A 101 7.14 2.69 -11.05
C ALA A 101 7.08 3.73 -12.20
N ARG A 102 6.37 3.43 -13.29
CA ARG A 102 6.17 4.35 -14.41
C ARG A 102 5.32 5.56 -14.03
N SER A 103 5.40 6.61 -14.83
CA SER A 103 4.56 7.80 -14.67
C SER A 103 3.08 7.47 -14.89
N ASP A 104 2.20 8.30 -14.32
CA ASP A 104 0.75 8.13 -14.47
C ASP A 104 0.32 8.20 -15.94
N GLU A 105 0.95 9.07 -16.73
CA GLU A 105 0.70 9.23 -18.17
C GLU A 105 1.04 7.94 -18.94
N GLU A 106 2.20 7.34 -18.66
CA GLU A 106 2.64 6.10 -19.30
C GLU A 106 1.77 4.91 -18.89
N LEU A 107 1.40 4.81 -17.61
CA LEU A 107 0.51 3.77 -17.11
C LEU A 107 -0.88 3.90 -17.73
N THR A 108 -1.41 5.12 -17.78
CA THR A 108 -2.73 5.39 -18.40
C THR A 108 -2.72 4.99 -19.87
N ALA A 109 -1.69 5.38 -20.63
CA ALA A 109 -1.56 5.00 -22.03
C ALA A 109 -1.48 3.47 -22.22
N ALA A 110 -0.75 2.78 -21.34
CA ALA A 110 -0.65 1.32 -21.37
C ALA A 110 -1.99 0.63 -21.04
N ILE A 111 -2.73 1.15 -20.06
CA ILE A 111 -4.07 0.64 -19.71
C ILE A 111 -5.03 0.82 -20.90
N ILE A 112 -5.03 1.99 -21.53
CA ILE A 112 -5.85 2.25 -22.74
C ILE A 112 -5.51 1.26 -23.85
N GLY A 113 -4.21 1.00 -24.09
CA GLY A 113 -3.77 0.04 -25.09
C GLY A 113 -4.31 -1.38 -24.83
N ILE A 114 -4.26 -1.84 -23.58
CA ILE A 114 -4.78 -3.16 -23.19
C ILE A 114 -6.31 -3.25 -23.36
N ILE A 115 -7.04 -2.20 -22.98
CA ILE A 115 -8.49 -2.15 -23.13
C ILE A 115 -8.85 -2.17 -24.63
N ALA A 116 -8.15 -1.40 -25.46
CA ALA A 116 -8.41 -1.31 -26.90
C ALA A 116 -8.07 -2.61 -27.66
N GLU A 117 -7.09 -3.38 -27.20
CA GLU A 117 -6.75 -4.69 -27.78
C GLU A 117 -7.79 -5.79 -27.46
N THR A 118 -8.69 -5.55 -26.51
CA THR A 118 -9.69 -6.55 -26.14
C THR A 118 -10.71 -6.65 -27.27
N PRO A 119 -10.83 -7.82 -27.96
CA PRO A 119 -11.72 -7.96 -29.10
C PRO A 119 -13.14 -7.65 -28.63
N LEU A 120 -13.74 -6.58 -29.14
CA LEU A 120 -15.16 -6.39 -28.92
C LEU A 120 -15.87 -7.63 -29.48
N PRO A 121 -16.81 -8.22 -28.71
CA PRO A 121 -17.63 -9.30 -29.26
C PRO A 121 -18.22 -8.78 -30.57
N PRO A 122 -18.21 -9.60 -31.65
CA PRO A 122 -18.67 -9.16 -32.95
C PRO A 122 -20.04 -8.55 -32.75
N ALA A 123 -20.18 -7.28 -33.11
CA ALA A 123 -21.48 -6.65 -33.17
C ALA A 123 -22.33 -7.61 -33.98
N ILE A 124 -23.38 -8.14 -33.35
CA ILE A 124 -24.37 -8.93 -34.07
C ILE A 124 -24.84 -7.99 -35.15
N ASP A 125 -24.39 -8.22 -36.39
CA ASP A 125 -24.83 -7.47 -37.56
C ASP A 125 -26.35 -7.58 -37.52
N GLU A 126 -26.97 -6.49 -37.11
CA GLU A 126 -28.41 -6.32 -37.10
C GLU A 126 -28.79 -6.43 -38.57
N ALA A 127 -29.20 -7.64 -38.96
CA ALA A 127 -29.61 -7.95 -40.30
C ALA A 127 -30.63 -6.89 -40.72
N PRO A 128 -30.44 -6.24 -41.89
CA PRO A 128 -31.29 -5.13 -42.30
C PRO A 128 -32.75 -5.55 -42.24
N PRO A 129 -33.64 -4.69 -41.70
CA PRO A 129 -35.03 -5.04 -41.47
C PRO A 129 -35.68 -5.41 -42.79
N ALA A 130 -36.08 -6.67 -42.91
CA ALA A 130 -36.97 -7.10 -43.97
C ALA A 130 -38.29 -6.33 -43.78
N VAL A 131 -38.57 -5.46 -44.75
CA VAL A 131 -39.84 -4.79 -44.98
C VAL A 131 -40.96 -5.83 -44.87
N GLN A 132 -41.76 -5.76 -43.80
CA GLN A 132 -43.07 -6.37 -43.75
C GLN A 132 -44.12 -5.29 -43.53
N ALA A 133 -45.17 -5.42 -44.32
CA ALA A 133 -46.18 -4.44 -44.61
C ALA A 133 -47.07 -4.13 -43.40
N GLU A 134 -47.31 -2.83 -43.24
CA GLU A 134 -48.59 -2.19 -42.99
C GLU A 134 -49.83 -3.12 -42.94
N GLU A 135 -50.42 -3.29 -41.76
CA GLU A 135 -51.87 -3.57 -41.61
C GLU A 135 -52.40 -2.84 -40.36
N PRO A 136 -53.54 -2.12 -40.44
CA PRO A 136 -53.85 -1.00 -39.55
C PRO A 136 -54.64 -1.38 -38.30
N ALA A 137 -54.59 -0.47 -37.32
CA ALA A 137 -55.39 -0.43 -36.10
C ALA A 137 -56.91 -0.53 -36.34
N PRO A 138 -57.68 -0.92 -35.31
CA PRO A 138 -58.31 0.14 -34.51
C PRO A 138 -58.33 -0.11 -32.99
N ALA A 139 -58.36 1.01 -32.26
CA ALA A 139 -58.64 1.15 -30.82
C ALA A 139 -60.16 1.09 -30.53
N PRO A 140 -60.68 1.52 -29.35
CA PRO A 140 -60.34 1.23 -27.94
C PRO A 140 -61.59 0.79 -27.11
N ALA A 141 -61.41 0.31 -25.87
CA ALA A 141 -62.29 0.60 -24.71
C ALA A 141 -61.98 -0.29 -23.48
N ASN A 142 -61.91 0.36 -22.31
CA ASN A 142 -62.37 0.02 -20.94
C ASN A 142 -62.33 -1.46 -20.48
N ASP A 143 -62.01 -1.80 -19.23
CA ASP A 143 -62.55 -1.24 -17.99
C ASP A 143 -61.80 -1.80 -16.76
N GLU A 144 -62.06 -1.15 -15.63
CA GLU A 144 -61.63 -1.37 -14.25
C GLU A 144 -61.64 -2.83 -13.72
N LEU A 145 -60.73 -3.16 -12.79
CA LEU A 145 -61.03 -3.59 -11.39
C LEU A 145 -59.88 -4.37 -10.69
N SER A 146 -59.47 -3.84 -9.54
CA SER A 146 -59.24 -4.51 -8.24
C SER A 146 -58.44 -5.82 -8.13
N THR A 147 -57.26 -5.72 -7.51
CA THR A 147 -56.78 -6.57 -6.38
C THR A 147 -55.52 -5.89 -5.82
N ARG A 148 -55.48 -5.16 -4.69
CA ARG A 148 -55.78 -5.44 -3.26
C ARG A 148 -55.05 -6.67 -2.71
N PHE A 149 -53.80 -6.50 -2.28
CA PHE A 149 -53.02 -7.17 -1.20
C PHE A 149 -51.61 -6.56 -1.25
N ALA A 150 -50.80 -6.31 -0.23
CA ALA A 150 -50.89 -6.22 1.22
C ALA A 150 -49.56 -5.57 1.65
N ALA A 151 -49.59 -4.53 2.48
CA ALA A 151 -48.39 -3.82 2.95
C ALA A 151 -47.69 -4.58 4.09
N PRO A 152 -46.35 -4.57 4.18
CA PRO A 152 -45.62 -4.99 5.38
C PRO A 152 -45.65 -3.89 6.46
N PRO A 153 -45.73 -4.25 7.76
CA PRO A 153 -45.87 -3.28 8.84
C PRO A 153 -44.54 -2.58 9.21
N GLU A 154 -44.71 -1.29 9.45
CA GLU A 154 -43.81 -0.33 10.07
C GLU A 154 -43.55 -0.67 11.56
N PRO A 155 -42.30 -0.68 12.05
CA PRO A 155 -42.02 -0.84 13.47
C PRO A 155 -42.20 0.48 14.24
N ALA A 156 -43.08 0.45 15.23
CA ALA A 156 -43.39 1.55 16.13
C ALA A 156 -42.21 1.91 17.08
N PRO A 157 -42.16 3.17 17.58
CA PRO A 157 -41.10 3.70 18.43
C PRO A 157 -41.22 3.25 19.89
N ILE A 158 -40.10 2.84 20.49
CA ILE A 158 -40.00 2.52 21.92
C ILE A 158 -39.69 3.82 22.68
N SER A 159 -40.64 4.25 23.50
CA SER A 159 -40.52 5.37 24.46
C SER A 159 -39.92 4.90 25.80
N PRO A 160 -39.42 5.82 26.65
CA PRO A 160 -38.40 5.55 27.67
C PRO A 160 -38.98 5.11 29.02
N ALA A 161 -38.19 4.32 29.76
CA ALA A 161 -38.45 3.90 31.13
C ALA A 161 -37.62 4.71 32.16
N PRO A 162 -38.06 4.78 33.44
CA PRO A 162 -37.85 5.91 34.36
C PRO A 162 -36.56 5.83 35.23
N PRO A 163 -36.22 6.93 35.96
CA PRO A 163 -35.03 7.00 36.80
C PRO A 163 -35.22 6.28 38.15
N VAL A 164 -34.18 5.57 38.60
CA VAL A 164 -34.10 4.93 39.93
C VAL A 164 -32.98 5.60 40.73
N PRO A 165 -33.20 5.89 42.03
CA PRO A 165 -32.47 6.92 42.77
C PRO A 165 -31.14 6.47 43.38
N ALA A 166 -30.33 7.50 43.72
CA ALA A 166 -29.10 7.44 44.48
C ALA A 166 -29.27 6.70 45.83
N ALA A 167 -28.33 5.80 46.14
CA ALA A 167 -28.14 5.25 47.48
C ALA A 167 -26.65 5.11 47.80
N ALA A 168 -26.24 5.93 48.77
CA ALA A 168 -25.32 5.65 49.87
C ALA A 168 -24.00 4.91 49.60
N THR A 169 -22.93 5.70 49.68
CA THR A 169 -21.64 5.41 50.32
C THR A 169 -21.78 4.41 51.48
N VAL A 170 -21.12 3.26 51.33
CA VAL A 170 -20.71 2.40 52.44
C VAL A 170 -19.19 2.32 52.38
N GLU A 171 -18.55 2.94 53.37
CA GLU A 171 -17.12 2.81 53.62
C GLU A 171 -16.84 1.37 54.07
N ASP A 172 -15.90 0.71 53.39
CA ASP A 172 -15.35 -0.58 53.81
C ASP A 172 -14.01 -0.32 54.54
N PRO A 173 -13.92 -0.54 55.87
CA PRO A 173 -12.76 -0.17 56.66
C PRO A 173 -11.80 -1.36 56.87
N PHE A 174 -11.47 -2.18 55.86
CA PHE A 174 -10.41 -3.18 55.99
C PHE A 174 -9.67 -3.46 54.68
N ASP A 175 -8.70 -2.59 54.33
CA ASP A 175 -7.64 -2.98 53.39
C ASP A 175 -6.25 -2.65 53.95
N ARG A 176 -5.83 -3.44 54.94
CA ARG A 176 -4.44 -3.58 55.37
C ARG A 176 -3.72 -4.51 54.40
N ASN A 177 -3.30 -3.99 53.24
CA ASN A 177 -2.18 -4.53 52.46
C ASN A 177 -1.80 -3.59 51.31
N LYS A 178 -1.47 -2.34 51.64
CA LYS A 178 -0.81 -1.42 50.68
C LYS A 178 0.71 -1.56 50.80
N PRO A 179 1.43 -2.08 49.79
CA PRO A 179 2.89 -2.11 49.81
C PRO A 179 3.45 -0.69 49.85
N PRO A 180 4.54 -0.44 50.59
CA PRO A 180 5.14 0.89 50.65
C PRO A 180 5.62 1.32 49.27
N ALA A 181 5.30 2.55 48.88
CA ALA A 181 5.74 3.15 47.64
C ALA A 181 7.27 3.10 47.55
N PRO A 182 7.86 2.71 46.40
CA PRO A 182 9.30 2.66 46.25
C PRO A 182 9.89 4.06 46.41
N ALA A 183 10.88 4.18 47.28
CA ALA A 183 11.65 5.41 47.47
C ALA A 183 12.27 5.81 46.13
N GLN A 184 11.98 7.03 45.67
CA GLN A 184 12.53 7.57 44.43
C GLN A 184 14.05 7.63 44.53
N THR A 185 14.73 7.09 43.52
CA THR A 185 16.19 7.06 43.50
C THR A 185 16.73 8.47 43.26
N PRO A 186 17.94 8.82 43.73
CA PRO A 186 18.54 10.13 43.47
C PRO A 186 18.70 10.44 41.97
N PHE A 187 18.71 9.40 41.12
CA PHE A 187 18.65 9.54 39.66
C PHE A 187 17.29 10.05 39.16
N ASP A 188 16.17 9.59 39.73
CA ASP A 188 14.81 10.05 39.35
C ASP A 188 14.59 11.53 39.70
N GLN A 189 15.21 12.01 40.77
CA GLN A 189 15.18 13.43 41.15
C GLN A 189 15.99 14.28 40.18
N GLN A 190 17.15 13.79 39.73
CA GLN A 190 18.00 14.47 38.76
C GLN A 190 17.39 14.47 37.35
N LEU A 191 16.67 13.41 36.97
CA LEU A 191 15.93 13.33 35.70
C LEU A 191 14.75 14.32 35.69
N LYS A 192 14.00 14.41 36.80
CA LYS A 192 12.92 15.40 36.94
C LYS A 192 13.42 16.83 36.87
N SER A 193 14.55 17.17 37.50
CA SER A 193 15.07 18.54 37.45
C SER A 193 15.52 18.96 36.05
N VAL A 194 16.02 18.00 35.25
CA VAL A 194 16.42 18.26 33.85
C VAL A 194 15.20 18.38 32.92
N ILE A 195 14.11 17.66 33.22
CA ILE A 195 12.86 17.75 32.46
C ILE A 195 12.10 19.04 32.78
N GLU A 196 12.07 19.48 34.04
CA GLU A 196 11.43 20.75 34.42
C GLU A 196 12.22 22.00 34.00
N GLN A 197 13.53 21.87 33.75
CA GLN A 197 14.36 22.95 33.21
C GLN A 197 14.45 22.96 31.68
N ALA A 198 13.79 22.01 30.99
CA ALA A 198 13.74 22.01 29.53
C ALA A 198 12.71 23.07 29.06
N PRO A 199 13.13 24.11 28.30
CA PRO A 199 12.20 25.12 27.80
C PRO A 199 11.16 24.48 26.87
N GLU A 200 9.93 25.00 26.90
CA GLU A 200 8.79 24.44 26.17
C GLU A 200 9.09 24.21 24.68
N PRO A 201 8.60 23.11 24.08
CA PRO A 201 8.93 22.74 22.71
C PRO A 201 8.33 23.73 21.72
N ILE A 202 9.22 24.40 20.99
CA ILE A 202 8.88 25.28 19.88
C ILE A 202 8.19 24.44 18.77
N PRO A 203 7.05 24.89 18.22
CA PRO A 203 6.32 24.17 17.17
C PRO A 203 7.19 23.97 15.92
N LEU A 204 7.11 22.77 15.31
CA LEU A 204 7.94 22.37 14.16
C LEU A 204 7.85 23.28 12.92
N THR A 205 6.84 24.14 12.82
CA THR A 205 6.74 25.15 11.76
C THR A 205 7.69 26.34 11.96
N GLU A 206 8.27 26.54 13.15
CA GLU A 206 9.29 27.58 13.42
C GLU A 206 10.73 27.05 13.35
N MET A 207 10.94 25.73 13.27
CA MET A 207 12.30 25.14 13.17
C MET A 207 12.92 25.23 11.77
N GLU A 208 12.14 25.61 10.75
CA GLU A 208 12.65 25.75 9.38
C GLU A 208 13.12 27.20 9.07
N ASP A 209 12.62 28.21 9.81
CA ASP A 209 12.93 29.63 9.58
C ASP A 209 13.87 30.28 10.63
N THR A 210 14.18 29.63 11.75
CA THR A 210 14.97 30.23 12.85
C THR A 210 16.44 29.77 12.93
N VAL A 211 17.01 29.26 11.84
CA VAL A 211 18.47 29.06 11.68
C VAL A 211 19.03 29.96 10.58
N SER A 212 18.49 31.18 10.48
CA SER A 212 19.26 32.34 10.00
C SER A 212 19.80 33.06 11.22
N LEU A 213 20.97 32.63 11.71
CA LEU A 213 21.68 33.34 12.75
C LEU A 213 22.11 34.71 12.20
N SER A 214 21.38 35.73 12.63
CA SER A 214 21.77 37.12 12.64
C SER A 214 23.10 37.23 13.41
N GLY A 215 24.20 37.06 12.69
CA GLY A 215 25.53 37.47 13.12
C GLY A 215 25.67 38.95 12.86
N ALA A 216 25.18 39.77 13.80
CA ALA A 216 25.56 41.15 13.91
C ALA A 216 27.08 41.22 14.15
N THR A 217 27.79 41.73 13.14
CA THR A 217 29.19 42.12 13.18
C THR A 217 29.43 43.04 14.38
N ALA A 218 30.25 42.59 15.33
CA ALA A 218 30.87 43.45 16.32
C ALA A 218 31.90 44.34 15.60
N GLU A 219 31.52 45.59 15.35
CA GLU A 219 32.36 46.65 14.81
C GLU A 219 33.23 47.25 15.94
N PRO A 220 34.56 47.41 15.76
CA PRO A 220 35.43 48.03 16.76
C PRO A 220 35.33 49.56 16.72
N PRO A 221 35.62 50.27 17.84
CA PRO A 221 35.32 51.68 17.98
C PRO A 221 36.37 52.55 17.29
N ARG A 222 35.93 53.48 16.42
CA ARG A 222 36.74 54.61 15.92
C ARG A 222 35.90 55.90 15.75
N PRO A 223 36.54 57.08 15.82
CA PRO A 223 36.04 58.27 16.53
C PRO A 223 35.23 59.25 15.64
N PRO A 224 34.64 60.32 16.21
CA PRO A 224 33.50 60.99 15.60
C PRO A 224 33.93 61.99 14.50
N ARG A 225 33.22 61.98 13.37
CA ARG A 225 33.31 63.05 12.37
C ARG A 225 31.93 63.48 11.86
N ARG A 226 31.56 64.67 12.35
CA ARG A 226 30.85 65.78 11.70
C ARG A 226 29.68 65.49 10.73
N ARG A 227 28.52 65.94 11.20
CA ARG A 227 27.35 66.51 10.50
C ARG A 227 27.62 67.11 9.12
N HIS A 228 26.75 66.79 8.15
CA HIS A 228 26.12 67.65 7.12
C HIS A 228 24.91 66.85 6.56
N SER A 229 23.65 67.15 6.88
CA SER A 229 22.72 68.14 6.32
C SER A 229 22.35 67.98 4.84
N GLY A 230 21.06 67.68 4.60
CA GLY A 230 20.30 67.90 3.35
C GLY A 230 20.24 66.70 2.40
N ALA A 231 19.22 66.47 1.58
CA ALA A 231 17.87 67.01 1.39
C ALA A 231 17.21 66.18 0.25
N ALA A 232 15.86 66.17 0.19
CA ALA A 232 14.99 65.78 -0.94
C ALA A 232 15.04 64.30 -1.42
N GLY A 233 13.95 63.60 -1.77
CA GLY A 233 12.61 63.98 -2.19
C GLY A 233 12.33 63.41 -3.59
N THR A 234 11.32 62.51 -3.72
CA THR A 234 10.55 62.01 -4.91
C THR A 234 10.18 60.54 -4.61
N ARG A 235 8.94 60.02 -4.51
CA ARG A 235 7.61 60.21 -5.14
C ARG A 235 7.53 59.77 -6.61
N ASN A 236 7.15 58.51 -6.89
CA ASN A 236 5.90 58.12 -7.59
C ASN A 236 5.89 56.65 -8.12
N ARG A 237 4.71 55.99 -7.95
CA ARG A 237 3.91 55.14 -8.90
C ARG A 237 4.65 54.06 -9.73
N SER A 238 4.22 52.80 -9.85
CA SER A 238 2.87 52.20 -9.95
C SER A 238 2.97 50.65 -9.91
N PRO A 239 1.88 49.90 -9.63
CA PRO A 239 1.85 48.43 -9.72
C PRO A 239 0.80 47.96 -10.74
N PHE A 240 1.18 47.47 -11.93
CA PHE A 240 0.30 46.67 -12.80
C PHE A 240 1.11 46.08 -13.98
N LEU A 241 0.76 44.84 -14.40
CA LEU A 241 1.20 44.07 -15.58
C LEU A 241 2.23 42.95 -15.35
N TRP A 242 1.80 41.78 -14.83
CA TRP A 242 2.45 40.48 -15.11
C TRP A 242 1.41 39.34 -15.11
N ALA A 243 0.41 39.43 -15.99
CA ALA A 243 -0.62 38.39 -16.18
C ALA A 243 -0.81 37.97 -17.66
N GLY A 244 0.26 38.01 -18.46
CA GLY A 244 0.17 37.90 -19.93
C GLY A 244 1.05 36.85 -20.59
N THR A 245 1.65 35.89 -19.86
CA THR A 245 2.61 34.93 -20.45
C THR A 245 2.16 33.46 -20.42
N ALA A 246 1.08 33.11 -19.72
CA ALA A 246 0.65 31.71 -19.62
C ALA A 246 -0.23 31.21 -20.79
N ALA A 247 -0.93 32.10 -21.51
CA ALA A 247 -1.87 31.69 -22.57
C ALA A 247 -1.20 31.35 -23.91
N ALA A 248 0.00 31.86 -24.18
CA ALA A 248 0.69 31.61 -25.46
C ALA A 248 1.37 30.24 -25.53
N ALA A 249 1.68 29.60 -24.39
CA ALA A 249 2.33 28.30 -24.35
C ALA A 249 1.37 27.13 -24.65
N VAL A 250 0.09 27.26 -24.31
CA VAL A 250 -0.91 26.18 -24.50
C VAL A 250 -1.33 26.03 -25.97
N VAL A 251 -1.34 27.12 -26.74
CA VAL A 251 -1.69 27.08 -28.19
C VAL A 251 -0.55 26.50 -29.04
N ALA A 252 0.72 26.71 -28.64
CA ALA A 252 1.87 26.18 -29.38
C ALA A 252 2.02 24.66 -29.24
N VAL A 253 1.69 24.08 -28.07
CA VAL A 253 1.76 22.63 -27.84
C VAL A 253 0.61 21.90 -28.52
N GLY A 254 -0.59 22.48 -28.54
CA GLY A 254 -1.74 21.91 -29.26
C GLY A 254 -1.56 21.84 -30.78
N ALA A 255 -0.93 22.87 -31.37
CA ALA A 255 -0.61 22.86 -32.80
C ALA A 255 0.51 21.87 -33.16
N PHE A 256 1.50 21.67 -32.28
CA PHE A 256 2.60 20.74 -32.54
C PHE A 256 2.16 19.25 -32.47
N LEU A 257 1.12 18.93 -31.71
CA LEU A 257 0.57 17.56 -31.63
C LEU A 257 -0.36 17.21 -32.80
N LEU A 258 -1.02 18.20 -33.43
CA LEU A 258 -1.86 17.96 -34.63
C LEU A 258 -1.06 17.82 -35.94
N LEU A 259 0.21 18.24 -35.98
CA LEU A 259 1.06 18.11 -37.18
C LEU A 259 1.92 16.83 -37.22
N ARG A 260 1.81 15.93 -36.23
CA ARG A 260 2.57 14.66 -36.18
C ARG A 260 1.70 13.41 -36.36
N SER A 261 0.80 13.41 -37.34
CA SER A 261 0.25 12.15 -37.85
C SER A 261 1.32 11.45 -38.71
N PRO A 262 1.82 10.26 -38.36
CA PRO A 262 2.77 9.54 -39.19
C PRO A 262 2.08 9.06 -40.47
N THR A 263 2.56 9.53 -41.61
CA THR A 263 2.30 8.94 -42.92
C THR A 263 2.85 7.52 -42.94
N VAL A 264 1.97 6.52 -43.07
CA VAL A 264 2.35 5.12 -43.26
C VAL A 264 2.97 4.97 -44.66
N PRO A 265 4.26 4.62 -44.80
CA PRO A 265 4.78 4.23 -46.11
C PRO A 265 4.23 2.85 -46.46
N SER A 266 3.40 2.82 -47.51
CA SER A 266 2.96 1.59 -48.18
C SER A 266 4.19 0.80 -48.62
N SER A 267 4.40 -0.37 -48.00
CA SER A 267 5.46 -1.29 -48.38
C SER A 267 4.91 -2.30 -49.39
N GLU A 268 5.43 -2.18 -50.60
CA GLU A 268 5.29 -3.07 -51.75
C GLU A 268 5.77 -4.50 -51.41
N PRO A 269 5.02 -5.57 -51.77
CA PRO A 269 5.40 -6.94 -51.44
C PRO A 269 6.48 -7.48 -52.40
N PRO A 270 7.58 -8.07 -51.90
CA PRO A 270 8.60 -8.66 -52.77
C PRO A 270 8.13 -9.98 -53.42
N PRO A 271 8.68 -10.32 -54.60
CA PRO A 271 8.22 -11.44 -55.41
C PRO A 271 8.62 -12.81 -54.86
N ARG A 272 7.68 -13.74 -55.01
CA ARG A 272 7.71 -15.17 -54.71
C ARG A 272 8.87 -15.90 -55.44
N PRO A 273 9.81 -16.56 -54.73
CA PRO A 273 10.72 -17.52 -55.34
C PRO A 273 10.02 -18.88 -55.53
N ALA A 274 10.29 -19.49 -56.69
CA ALA A 274 9.78 -20.77 -57.12
C ALA A 274 10.26 -21.94 -56.24
N ALA A 275 9.35 -22.89 -56.01
CA ALA A 275 9.62 -24.16 -55.36
C ALA A 275 10.31 -25.16 -56.32
N PRO A 276 11.24 -26.00 -55.84
CA PRO A 276 11.53 -27.28 -56.46
C PRO A 276 10.99 -28.45 -55.62
N ALA A 277 10.20 -29.28 -56.30
CA ALA A 277 10.15 -30.75 -56.30
C ALA A 277 10.45 -31.55 -55.01
N ALA A 278 9.39 -32.19 -54.51
CA ALA A 278 9.22 -33.63 -54.32
C ALA A 278 10.39 -34.48 -53.74
N VAL A 279 10.18 -35.02 -52.53
CA VAL A 279 10.46 -36.44 -52.20
C VAL A 279 9.47 -36.96 -51.15
N ARG A 280 8.70 -38.00 -51.51
CA ARG A 280 7.97 -38.97 -50.65
C ARG A 280 8.96 -40.08 -50.22
N PRO A 281 8.82 -40.70 -49.04
CA PRO A 281 8.11 -42.00 -48.92
C PRO A 281 7.22 -42.09 -47.64
N ALA A 282 6.01 -42.68 -47.68
CA ALA A 282 5.65 -44.10 -47.48
C ALA A 282 6.12 -44.65 -46.11
N ALA A 283 5.26 -44.85 -45.08
CA ALA A 283 4.09 -45.73 -44.89
C ALA A 283 4.44 -47.05 -44.15
N GLU A 284 3.48 -47.50 -43.32
CA GLU A 284 3.35 -48.82 -42.64
C GLU A 284 4.08 -48.98 -41.28
N SER A 285 3.54 -49.57 -40.20
CA SER A 285 2.33 -50.40 -40.01
C SER A 285 1.94 -50.55 -38.51
N VAL A 286 0.63 -50.47 -38.24
CA VAL A 286 -0.26 -51.32 -37.40
C VAL A 286 0.28 -52.18 -36.24
N ALA A 287 -0.30 -52.04 -35.03
CA ALA A 287 -0.89 -53.13 -34.19
C ALA A 287 -1.37 -52.59 -32.80
N THR A 288 -2.68 -52.47 -32.50
CA THR A 288 -3.65 -53.43 -31.89
C THR A 288 -3.85 -53.27 -30.36
N LEU A 289 -5.13 -52.99 -30.02
CA LEU A 289 -5.94 -53.16 -28.78
C LEU A 289 -5.52 -54.27 -27.78
N PRO A 290 -5.89 -54.20 -26.45
CA PRO A 290 -7.30 -54.41 -26.04
C PRO A 290 -7.86 -53.67 -24.80
N THR A 291 -9.18 -53.57 -24.83
CA THR A 291 -10.18 -53.33 -23.75
C THR A 291 -10.16 -54.46 -22.68
N PRO A 292 -10.58 -54.19 -21.43
CA PRO A 292 -11.86 -54.74 -20.97
C PRO A 292 -12.70 -53.79 -20.08
N ALA A 293 -13.96 -54.16 -19.94
CA ALA A 293 -15.12 -53.45 -19.36
C ALA A 293 -15.34 -53.79 -17.85
N PRO A 294 -16.42 -53.28 -17.19
CA PRO A 294 -16.52 -53.03 -15.74
C PRO A 294 -17.09 -54.20 -14.91
N PRO A 295 -17.25 -54.04 -13.58
CA PRO A 295 -18.60 -54.17 -13.02
C PRO A 295 -18.97 -53.30 -11.78
N ASP A 296 -20.26 -52.97 -11.74
CA ASP A 296 -21.25 -52.97 -10.65
C ASP A 296 -20.99 -52.38 -9.24
N SER A 297 -21.95 -51.52 -8.85
CA SER A 297 -22.30 -51.17 -7.46
C SER A 297 -22.93 -52.35 -6.70
N PRO A 298 -22.87 -52.35 -5.36
CA PRO A 298 -24.13 -52.18 -4.63
C PRO A 298 -24.03 -51.29 -3.38
N ALA A 299 -25.22 -50.89 -2.92
CA ALA A 299 -25.51 -49.93 -1.86
C ALA A 299 -25.52 -50.59 -0.43
N PRO A 300 -26.04 -49.92 0.63
CA PRO A 300 -25.42 -49.87 1.96
C PRO A 300 -25.83 -51.02 2.91
N THR A 301 -25.03 -51.25 3.95
CA THR A 301 -25.43 -52.11 5.08
C THR A 301 -24.88 -51.55 6.39
N LEU A 302 -25.78 -51.12 7.28
CA LEU A 302 -25.53 -50.97 8.72
C LEU A 302 -25.31 -52.36 9.34
N PRO A 303 -24.36 -52.51 10.27
CA PRO A 303 -24.75 -53.18 11.51
C PRO A 303 -24.06 -52.67 12.79
N ALA A 304 -24.89 -52.63 13.83
CA ALA A 304 -24.69 -53.17 15.17
C ALA A 304 -23.54 -52.66 16.07
N ALA A 305 -23.99 -52.05 17.17
CA ALA A 305 -23.28 -51.86 18.42
C ALA A 305 -22.66 -53.16 18.97
N THR A 306 -21.47 -53.04 19.57
CA THR A 306 -20.84 -54.02 20.48
C THR A 306 -20.00 -53.27 21.54
N PRO A 307 -19.66 -53.89 22.69
CA PRO A 307 -19.80 -53.31 24.03
C PRO A 307 -18.50 -52.70 24.58
N PRO A 308 -18.50 -52.10 25.79
CA PRO A 308 -17.36 -51.39 26.34
C PRO A 308 -16.22 -52.34 26.71
N ALA A 309 -15.05 -52.14 26.12
CA ALA A 309 -13.81 -52.77 26.53
C ALA A 309 -13.25 -52.09 27.79
N THR A 310 -12.92 -52.93 28.76
CA THR A 310 -12.27 -52.66 30.04
C THR A 310 -11.00 -51.81 29.90
N PRO A 311 -10.74 -50.85 30.81
CA PRO A 311 -9.52 -50.04 30.78
C PRO A 311 -8.28 -50.89 31.12
N ALA A 312 -7.30 -50.88 30.22
CA ALA A 312 -5.95 -51.35 30.52
C ALA A 312 -5.23 -50.35 31.44
N PRO A 313 -4.35 -50.82 32.35
CA PRO A 313 -3.67 -49.98 33.33
C PRO A 313 -2.72 -48.97 32.68
N GLN A 314 -2.88 -47.69 33.05
CA GLN A 314 -1.99 -46.61 32.65
C GLN A 314 -0.55 -46.86 33.13
N PRO A 315 0.46 -46.69 32.27
CA PRO A 315 1.85 -46.68 32.71
C PRO A 315 2.11 -45.45 33.60
N PRO A 316 3.01 -45.58 34.60
CA PRO A 316 3.28 -44.51 35.55
C PRO A 316 3.83 -43.25 34.87
N PRO A 317 3.49 -42.05 35.40
CA PRO A 317 3.90 -40.78 34.81
C PRO A 317 5.43 -40.65 34.77
N PRO A 318 6.00 -40.10 33.66
CA PRO A 318 7.43 -39.83 33.56
C PRO A 318 7.87 -38.88 34.67
N GLN A 319 8.93 -39.26 35.39
CA GLN A 319 9.61 -38.40 36.35
C GLN A 319 10.04 -37.09 35.67
N PRO A 320 9.77 -35.92 36.28
CA PRO A 320 10.21 -34.64 35.74
C PRO A 320 11.73 -34.59 35.70
N ALA A 321 12.27 -34.40 34.49
CA ALA A 321 13.70 -34.18 34.28
C ALA A 321 14.14 -32.93 35.07
N PRO A 322 15.36 -32.93 35.64
CA PRO A 322 15.89 -31.79 36.38
C PRO A 322 15.86 -30.52 35.54
N ALA A 323 15.25 -29.47 36.08
CA ALA A 323 15.19 -28.15 35.47
C ALA A 323 16.60 -27.68 35.11
N ALA A 324 16.89 -27.62 33.81
CA ALA A 324 18.05 -26.93 33.29
C ALA A 324 17.92 -25.45 33.69
N LYS A 325 18.92 -24.95 34.41
CA LYS A 325 19.02 -23.52 34.74
C LYS A 325 18.90 -22.70 33.44
N PRO A 326 18.08 -21.65 33.40
CA PRO A 326 18.02 -20.74 32.25
C PRO A 326 19.43 -20.26 31.93
N GLN A 327 19.93 -20.67 30.77
CA GLN A 327 21.21 -20.24 30.26
C GLN A 327 21.03 -18.79 29.80
N GLU A 328 21.51 -17.86 30.62
CA GLU A 328 21.50 -16.43 30.36
C GLU A 328 22.17 -16.19 28.98
N PRO A 329 21.43 -15.66 27.98
CA PRO A 329 22.02 -15.45 26.66
C PRO A 329 23.16 -14.45 26.79
N PRO A 330 24.32 -14.71 26.17
CA PRO A 330 25.47 -13.82 26.25
C PRO A 330 25.06 -12.42 25.78
N ALA A 331 25.23 -11.43 26.64
CA ALA A 331 25.01 -10.02 26.34
C ALA A 331 26.07 -9.55 25.32
N GLY A 332 25.90 -9.94 24.06
CA GLY A 332 26.70 -9.45 22.95
C GLY A 332 26.36 -7.99 22.72
N THR A 333 27.25 -7.09 23.14
CA THR A 333 27.18 -5.67 22.76
C THR A 333 27.37 -5.59 21.26
N VAL A 334 26.32 -5.22 20.51
CA VAL A 334 26.43 -5.02 19.06
C VAL A 334 27.30 -3.79 18.82
N LYS A 335 28.58 -4.04 18.53
CA LYS A 335 29.52 -3.04 18.03
C LYS A 335 28.94 -2.50 16.71
N GLY A 336 28.86 -1.17 16.57
CA GLY A 336 28.15 -0.50 15.47
C GLY A 336 28.42 -1.05 14.06
N LEU A 337 27.48 -0.81 13.14
CA LEU A 337 27.53 -1.32 11.78
C LEU A 337 28.71 -0.73 11.00
N ALA A 338 29.59 -1.58 10.46
CA ALA A 338 30.71 -1.10 9.63
C ALA A 338 30.25 -0.66 8.22
N GLN A 339 29.23 -1.33 7.68
CA GLN A 339 28.75 -1.11 6.31
C GLN A 339 27.36 -0.50 6.29
N LEU A 340 27.11 0.32 5.26
CA LEU A 340 25.81 0.92 5.04
C LEU A 340 24.78 -0.17 4.67
N PRO A 341 23.63 -0.25 5.36
CA PRO A 341 22.58 -1.20 5.02
C PRO A 341 22.10 -1.07 3.57
N SER A 342 21.73 -2.19 2.94
CA SER A 342 21.37 -2.24 1.52
C SER A 342 20.08 -1.48 1.18
N PHE A 343 19.19 -1.28 2.15
CA PHE A 343 17.95 -0.53 1.95
C PHE A 343 18.16 0.99 1.81
N ILE A 344 19.35 1.51 2.12
CA ILE A 344 19.67 2.93 1.98
C ILE A 344 20.22 3.18 0.56
N PRO A 345 19.54 3.97 -0.28
CA PRO A 345 19.95 4.20 -1.65
C PRO A 345 21.24 5.03 -1.68
N ARG A 346 22.26 4.52 -2.38
CA ARG A 346 23.56 5.20 -2.51
C ARG A 346 23.52 6.39 -3.47
N GLU A 347 22.64 6.33 -4.47
CA GLU A 347 22.50 7.33 -5.54
C GLU A 347 21.92 8.66 -5.05
N GLY A 348 21.37 8.71 -3.84
CA GLY A 348 20.79 9.91 -3.22
C GLY A 348 21.66 10.60 -2.17
N HIS A 349 22.97 10.35 -2.15
CA HIS A 349 23.86 10.90 -1.12
C HIS A 349 24.02 12.43 -1.25
N ASP A 350 23.55 13.15 -0.24
CA ASP A 350 23.72 14.59 -0.08
C ASP A 350 24.99 14.90 0.73
N ARG A 351 26.07 15.18 -0.01
CA ARG A 351 27.39 15.47 0.56
C ARG A 351 27.46 16.81 1.29
N ASP A 352 26.55 17.74 1.01
CA ASP A 352 26.57 19.07 1.62
C ASP A 352 25.98 19.03 3.02
N TYR A 353 25.06 18.11 3.30
CA TYR A 353 24.46 17.95 4.63
C TYR A 353 25.51 17.68 5.72
N GLY A 354 26.50 16.83 5.43
CA GLY A 354 27.57 16.50 6.39
C GLY A 354 28.51 17.65 6.72
N LYS A 355 28.54 18.70 5.89
CA LYS A 355 29.33 19.91 6.17
C LYS A 355 28.72 20.74 7.31
N SER A 356 27.39 20.80 7.39
CA SER A 356 26.66 21.50 8.45
C SER A 356 26.36 20.61 9.66
N HIS A 357 26.42 19.28 9.48
CA HIS A 357 26.16 18.30 10.54
C HIS A 357 27.32 17.30 10.61
N PRO A 358 28.44 17.63 11.27
CA PRO A 358 29.61 16.75 11.36
C PRO A 358 29.23 15.34 11.85
N GLY A 359 29.72 14.32 11.15
CA GLY A 359 29.42 12.91 11.43
C GLY A 359 28.09 12.42 10.87
N TRP A 360 27.21 13.30 10.38
CA TRP A 360 25.96 12.91 9.74
C TRP A 360 26.07 12.89 8.22
N GLU A 361 25.57 11.83 7.62
CA GLU A 361 25.36 11.69 6.19
C GLU A 361 23.85 11.69 5.92
N ARG A 362 23.43 12.33 4.83
CA ARG A 362 22.02 12.31 4.39
C ARG A 362 21.90 11.60 3.05
N TYR A 363 20.95 10.68 2.95
CA TYR A 363 20.60 9.97 1.73
C TYR A 363 19.12 10.21 1.43
N ARG A 364 18.82 10.73 0.25
CA ARG A 364 17.44 11.02 -0.20
C ARG A 364 16.97 9.94 -1.17
N GLY A 365 15.98 9.17 -0.77
CA GLY A 365 15.19 8.35 -1.67
C GLY A 365 14.01 9.12 -2.27
N ALA A 366 13.23 8.45 -3.11
CA ALA A 366 12.04 9.03 -3.72
C ALA A 366 10.97 9.43 -2.69
N ARG A 367 10.78 8.61 -1.64
CA ARG A 367 9.72 8.78 -0.62
C ARG A 367 10.24 8.85 0.80
N THR A 368 11.49 8.51 1.02
CA THR A 368 12.12 8.42 2.34
C THR A 368 13.43 9.17 2.36
N GLU A 369 13.72 9.78 3.49
CA GLU A 369 15.04 10.35 3.79
C GLU A 369 15.70 9.52 4.88
N PHE A 370 16.97 9.20 4.67
CA PHE A 370 17.79 8.48 5.61
C PHE A 370 18.90 9.39 6.11
N LYS A 371 19.08 9.47 7.42
CA LYS A 371 20.21 10.14 8.05
C LYS A 371 21.03 9.12 8.80
N VAL A 372 22.32 9.08 8.52
CA VAL A 372 23.24 8.07 9.06
C VAL A 372 24.30 8.81 9.86
N TYR A 373 24.42 8.50 11.14
CA TYR A 373 25.47 9.04 12.00
C TYR A 373 26.64 8.06 12.05
N ARG A 374 27.82 8.52 11.64
CA ARG A 374 29.09 7.80 11.66
C ARG A 374 30.03 8.40 12.69
N ASP A 375 30.65 7.50 13.46
CA ASP A 375 31.74 7.79 14.36
C ASP A 375 32.97 7.00 13.87
N GLY A 376 33.86 7.70 13.17
CA GLY A 376 34.93 7.06 12.40
C GLY A 376 34.39 6.15 11.30
N THR A 377 34.69 4.86 11.38
CA THR A 377 34.21 3.85 10.41
C THR A 377 32.91 3.18 10.83
N ALA A 378 32.45 3.38 12.07
CA ALA A 378 31.27 2.71 12.61
C ALA A 378 30.02 3.59 12.50
N ILE A 379 28.92 3.00 12.04
CA ILE A 379 27.60 3.62 12.07
C ILE A 379 27.04 3.44 13.49
N ARG A 380 26.75 4.57 14.13
CA ARG A 380 26.22 4.66 15.49
C ARG A 380 24.72 4.89 15.53
N ALA A 381 24.15 5.54 14.51
CA ALA A 381 22.71 5.67 14.40
C ALA A 381 22.24 5.72 12.95
N VAL A 382 21.02 5.22 12.71
CA VAL A 382 20.30 5.36 11.45
C VAL A 382 18.92 5.89 11.76
N GLN A 383 18.57 7.02 11.16
CA GLN A 383 17.24 7.62 11.20
C GLN A 383 16.61 7.51 9.82
N THR A 384 15.37 7.01 9.76
CA THR A 384 14.56 6.98 8.54
C THR A 384 13.32 7.84 8.73
N ILE A 385 13.02 8.70 7.76
CA ILE A 385 11.91 9.66 7.79
C ILE A 385 11.08 9.49 6.51
N ASP A 386 9.76 9.33 6.65
CA ASP A 386 8.83 9.40 5.52
C ASP A 386 8.66 10.84 5.05
N ARG A 387 8.95 11.08 3.76
CA ARG A 387 8.70 12.36 3.09
C ARG A 387 7.41 12.36 2.28
N SER A 388 6.81 11.18 2.05
CA SER A 388 5.63 11.06 1.19
C SER A 388 4.32 11.41 1.88
N GLY A 389 4.28 11.45 3.22
CA GLY A 389 3.03 11.70 3.93
C GLY A 389 2.13 10.47 4.05
N VAL A 390 2.49 9.34 3.47
CA VAL A 390 1.76 8.06 3.58
C VAL A 390 2.20 7.25 4.81
N GLY A 391 3.45 7.42 5.23
CA GLY A 391 4.09 6.68 6.30
C GLY A 391 4.91 5.49 5.80
N ILE A 392 5.81 5.03 6.68
CA ILE A 392 6.72 3.92 6.46
C ILE A 392 5.94 2.61 6.73
N PRO A 393 5.90 1.67 5.77
CA PRO A 393 5.29 0.37 5.99
C PRO A 393 5.99 -0.39 7.13
N GLU A 394 5.20 -1.07 7.97
CA GLU A 394 5.73 -1.89 9.07
C GLU A 394 6.66 -3.01 8.55
N SER A 395 6.39 -3.55 7.37
CA SER A 395 7.23 -4.54 6.69
C SER A 395 8.62 -4.00 6.36
N PHE A 396 8.69 -2.79 5.79
CA PHE A 396 9.96 -2.10 5.51
C PHE A 396 10.72 -1.85 6.81
N PHE A 397 10.06 -1.33 7.83
CA PHE A 397 10.65 -1.09 9.15
C PHE A 397 11.27 -2.36 9.75
N ARG A 398 10.54 -3.49 9.76
CA ARG A 398 11.07 -4.78 10.25
C ARG A 398 12.20 -5.33 9.39
N GLY A 399 12.12 -5.14 8.07
CA GLY A 399 13.21 -5.49 7.15
C GLY A 399 14.49 -4.69 7.44
N ALA A 400 14.36 -3.39 7.67
CA ALA A 400 15.46 -2.50 8.04
C ALA A 400 16.08 -2.90 9.37
N LEU A 401 15.27 -3.22 10.39
CA LEU A 401 15.76 -3.77 11.65
C LEU A 401 16.56 -5.06 11.44
N GLY A 402 16.00 -6.01 10.67
CA GLY A 402 16.67 -7.27 10.37
C GLY A 402 18.05 -7.09 9.72
N GLN A 403 18.20 -6.12 8.81
CA GLN A 403 19.51 -5.83 8.20
C GLN A 403 20.49 -5.14 9.17
N MET A 404 19.99 -4.35 10.12
CA MET A 404 20.81 -3.55 11.02
C MET A 404 21.23 -4.28 12.29
N THR A 405 20.39 -5.15 12.83
CA THR A 405 20.61 -5.82 14.12
C THR A 405 20.63 -7.34 14.02
N ASN A 406 20.45 -7.92 12.82
CA ASN A 406 20.18 -9.34 12.59
C ASN A 406 18.91 -9.86 13.29
N SER A 407 18.04 -8.97 13.80
CA SER A 407 16.76 -9.33 14.40
C SER A 407 15.64 -8.43 13.90
N ARG A 408 14.48 -9.03 13.63
CA ARG A 408 13.24 -8.32 13.26
C ARG A 408 12.33 -8.06 14.45
N GLU A 409 12.70 -8.59 15.60
CA GLU A 409 11.96 -8.49 16.85
C GLU A 409 12.47 -7.30 17.66
N PHE A 410 11.57 -6.65 18.39
CA PHE A 410 11.90 -5.54 19.27
C PHE A 410 10.89 -5.51 20.42
N THR A 411 11.33 -4.96 21.56
CA THR A 411 10.50 -4.79 22.75
C THR A 411 10.26 -3.30 22.96
N LEU A 412 9.00 -2.90 23.13
CA LEU A 412 8.64 -1.52 23.46
C LEU A 412 8.64 -1.34 24.98
N GLU A 413 9.38 -0.35 25.46
CA GLU A 413 9.57 -0.08 26.89
C GLU A 413 8.76 1.12 27.35
N ALA A 414 8.63 2.15 26.50
CA ALA A 414 7.87 3.34 26.84
C ALA A 414 7.07 3.87 25.65
N LYS A 415 5.95 4.52 25.95
CA LYS A 415 5.10 5.19 24.96
C LYS A 415 4.75 6.57 25.49
N GLU A 416 4.97 7.58 24.67
CA GLU A 416 4.81 8.98 25.01
C GLU A 416 4.08 9.68 23.87
N THR A 417 3.13 10.56 24.17
CA THR A 417 2.41 11.33 23.15
C THR A 417 2.97 12.75 23.14
N GLN A 418 3.49 13.19 22.00
CA GLN A 418 4.04 14.52 21.79
C GLN A 418 3.30 15.20 20.64
N GLY A 419 2.32 16.05 20.99
CA GLY A 419 1.46 16.72 20.01
C GLY A 419 0.71 15.73 19.10
N LYS A 420 0.94 15.83 17.79
CA LYS A 420 0.32 14.96 16.76
C LYS A 420 0.98 13.58 16.61
N PHE A 421 2.03 13.32 17.39
CA PHE A 421 2.81 12.09 17.29
C PHE A 421 2.76 11.27 18.58
N ARG A 422 2.79 9.96 18.41
CA ARG A 422 3.06 8.97 19.46
C ARG A 422 4.48 8.47 19.27
N VAL A 423 5.33 8.72 20.25
CA VAL A 423 6.71 8.26 20.31
C VAL A 423 6.76 6.97 21.11
N GLU A 424 7.22 5.89 20.49
CA GLU A 424 7.41 4.59 21.14
C GLU A 424 8.92 4.33 21.26
N LYS A 425 9.41 4.15 22.49
CA LYS A 425 10.81 3.85 22.78
C LYS A 425 10.94 2.37 23.13
N GLY A 426 11.99 1.72 22.67
CA GLY A 426 12.20 0.30 22.87
C GLY A 426 13.65 -0.14 22.65
N SER A 427 13.84 -1.44 22.71
CA SER A 427 15.13 -2.11 22.51
C SER A 427 15.00 -3.28 21.53
N VAL A 428 16.10 -3.59 20.87
CA VAL A 428 16.21 -4.70 19.91
C VAL A 428 17.21 -5.72 20.48
N PRO A 429 17.03 -7.03 20.24
CA PRO A 429 18.03 -8.03 20.59
C PRO A 429 19.41 -7.62 20.08
N GLY A 430 20.43 -7.69 20.95
CA GLY A 430 21.77 -7.14 20.70
C GLY A 430 22.04 -5.76 21.31
N GLY A 431 21.06 -5.19 22.03
CA GLY A 431 21.28 -3.99 22.85
C GLY A 431 21.20 -2.66 22.08
N ALA A 432 20.73 -2.69 20.83
CA ALA A 432 20.41 -1.46 20.10
C ALA A 432 19.13 -0.82 20.65
N ARG A 433 19.12 0.51 20.71
CA ARG A 433 17.95 1.29 21.14
C ARG A 433 17.14 1.73 19.93
N LEU A 434 15.83 1.75 20.10
CA LEU A 434 14.87 2.02 19.04
C LEU A 434 13.89 3.11 19.49
N VAL A 435 13.65 4.08 18.61
CA VAL A 435 12.59 5.09 18.78
C VAL A 435 11.73 5.11 17.52
N ILE A 436 10.41 4.98 17.67
CA ILE A 436 9.44 4.99 16.57
C ILE A 436 8.51 6.18 16.77
N TYR A 437 8.35 6.99 15.72
CA TYR A 437 7.39 8.09 15.67
C TYR A 437 6.19 7.64 14.83
N ARG A 438 4.99 7.58 15.42
CA ARG A 438 3.74 7.25 14.73
C ARG A 438 2.79 8.45 14.78
N THR A 439 1.92 8.59 13.79
CA THR A 439 0.81 9.55 13.89
C THR A 439 -0.26 9.01 14.86
N VAL A 440 -0.83 9.87 15.70
CA VAL A 440 -1.93 9.52 16.62
C VAL A 440 -3.24 9.31 15.81
N PRO A 441 -4.14 8.37 16.18
CA PRO A 441 -4.12 7.51 17.38
C PRO A 441 -3.36 6.18 17.21
N LYS A 442 -3.35 5.60 16.02
CA LYS A 442 -2.63 4.37 15.67
C LYS A 442 -2.20 4.42 14.20
N GLY A 443 -1.75 5.61 13.78
CA GLY A 443 -1.39 5.91 12.41
C GLY A 443 -0.08 5.26 11.98
N ALA A 444 0.24 5.51 10.72
CA ALA A 444 1.46 5.00 10.10
C ALA A 444 2.73 5.51 10.80
N ILE A 445 3.83 4.76 10.65
CA ILE A 445 5.15 5.17 11.12
C ILE A 445 5.60 6.37 10.29
N ARG A 446 5.99 7.46 10.92
CA ARG A 446 6.50 8.68 10.27
C ARG A 446 8.01 8.71 10.22
N ALA A 447 8.63 8.23 11.28
CA ALA A 447 10.06 8.08 11.35
C ALA A 447 10.41 6.98 12.34
N PHE A 448 11.61 6.42 12.21
CA PHE A 448 12.20 5.61 13.26
C PHE A 448 13.71 5.85 13.32
N VAL A 449 14.28 5.67 14.51
CA VAL A 449 15.70 5.84 14.80
C VAL A 449 16.20 4.57 15.48
N VAL A 450 17.31 4.03 14.98
CA VAL A 450 18.04 2.92 15.61
C VAL A 450 19.41 3.42 16.02
N HIS A 451 19.76 3.22 17.30
CA HIS A 451 21.03 3.64 17.89
C HIS A 451 21.80 2.42 18.40
N PHE A 452 23.08 2.32 18.05
CA PHE A 452 24.01 1.26 18.47
C PHE A 452 24.97 1.82 19.53
N ASN A 453 25.16 1.07 20.61
CA ASN A 453 26.04 1.47 21.71
C ASN A 453 27.52 1.26 21.39
#